data_AF-A0A4Q2JPV0-F1
#
_entry.id   AF-A0A4Q2JPV0-F1
#
_cell.length_a   1.000
_cell.length_b   1.000
_cell.length_c   1.000
_cell.angle_alpha   90.00
_cell.angle_beta   90.00
_cell.angle_gamma   90.00
#
_symmetry.space_group_name_H-M   'P 1'
#
loop_
_entity.id
_entity.type
_entity.pdbx_description
1 polymer ?
#
loop_
_entity_poly.entity_id
_entity_poly.type
_entity_poly.pdbx_seq_one_letter_code
_entity_poly.pdbx_strand_id
1 'polypeptide(L)' 'MNSPIPVLEETHADLLAEITPRDGDRREILDPATGGLVGHAPVHGIGDLERAIARAEAAQPAWAA' A
#
# COMPACT_ATOMS: atom_id res chain seq x y z
N MET A 1 1.93 -41.41 -2.24
CA MET A 1 3.23 -40.72 -2.29
C MET A 1 2.89 -39.25 -2.45
N ASN A 2 2.85 -38.53 -1.32
CA ASN A 2 2.35 -37.18 -1.23
C ASN A 2 3.36 -36.24 -1.89
N SER A 3 3.10 -35.82 -3.13
CA SER A 3 3.78 -34.63 -3.66
C SER A 3 3.20 -33.42 -2.93
N PRO A 4 4.02 -32.59 -2.25
CA PRO A 4 3.54 -31.35 -1.67
C PRO A 4 3.26 -30.39 -2.82
N ILE A 5 1.97 -30.12 -3.07
CA ILE A 5 1.59 -28.96 -3.84
C ILE A 5 2.15 -27.76 -3.06
N PRO A 6 3.03 -26.91 -3.62
CA PRO A 6 3.43 -25.70 -2.94
C PRO A 6 2.17 -24.85 -2.74
N VAL A 7 1.81 -24.57 -1.49
CA VAL A 7 0.77 -23.60 -1.16
C VAL A 7 1.22 -22.25 -1.70
N LEU A 8 0.53 -21.76 -2.72
CA LEU A 8 0.78 -20.46 -3.35
C LEU A 8 -0.01 -19.32 -2.71
N GLU A 9 -0.76 -19.57 -1.63
CA GLU A 9 -1.79 -18.62 -1.22
C GLU A 9 -1.34 -17.79 -0.02
N GLU A 10 -0.80 -16.61 -0.29
CA GLU A 10 -0.84 -15.52 0.71
C GLU A 10 -2.28 -15.31 1.15
N THR A 11 -2.52 -15.31 2.45
CA THR A 11 -3.86 -15.04 2.96
C THR A 11 -4.18 -13.56 2.75
N HIS A 12 -5.47 -13.22 2.75
CA HIS A 12 -5.88 -11.81 2.74
C HIS A 12 -5.26 -11.02 3.91
N ALA A 13 -5.05 -11.67 5.06
CA ALA A 13 -4.39 -11.05 6.21
C ALA A 13 -2.90 -10.80 5.94
N ASP A 14 -2.21 -11.70 5.23
CA ASP A 14 -0.80 -11.53 4.89
C ASP A 14 -0.61 -10.37 3.91
N LEU A 15 -1.42 -10.31 2.84
CA LEU A 15 -1.39 -9.22 1.86
C LEU A 15 -1.69 -7.87 2.51
N LEU A 16 -2.70 -7.83 3.39
CA LEU A 16 -3.05 -6.61 4.12
C LEU A 16 -1.91 -6.19 5.06
N ALA A 17 -1.30 -7.15 5.76
CA ALA A 17 -0.16 -6.88 6.63
C ALA A 17 1.04 -6.34 5.85
N GLU A 18 1.28 -6.82 4.63
CA GLU A 18 2.37 -6.36 3.77
C GLU A 18 2.22 -4.89 3.36
N ILE A 19 1.04 -4.51 2.89
CA ILE A 19 0.78 -3.13 2.40
C ILE A 19 0.51 -2.13 3.54
N THR A 20 0.25 -2.61 4.75
CA THR A 20 -0.02 -1.74 5.90
C THR A 20 1.25 -0.95 6.25
N PRO A 21 1.21 0.39 6.24
CA PRO A 21 2.37 1.20 6.60
C PRO A 21 2.78 0.94 8.07
N ARG A 22 4.06 0.63 8.29
CA ARG A 22 4.60 0.33 9.63
C ARG A 22 5.37 1.49 10.25
N ASP A 23 5.87 2.39 9.40
CA ASP A 23 6.73 3.51 9.77
C ASP A 23 6.05 4.87 9.53
N GLY A 24 6.60 5.92 10.15
CA GLY A 24 6.15 7.30 9.97
C GLY A 24 4.77 7.61 10.57
N ASP A 25 4.34 8.86 10.35
CA ASP A 25 3.03 9.33 10.78
C ASP A 25 1.92 8.67 9.97
N ARG A 26 0.83 8.29 10.66
CA ARG A 26 -0.32 7.60 10.06
C ARG A 26 -1.63 8.21 10.52
N ARG A 27 -2.64 8.12 9.67
CA ARG A 27 -4.02 8.48 9.98
C ARG A 27 -4.91 7.25 9.95
N GLU A 28 -5.85 7.20 10.88
CA GLU A 28 -6.91 6.19 10.89
C GLU A 28 -7.88 6.42 9.72
N ILE A 29 -8.30 5.32 9.11
CA ILE A 29 -9.37 5.29 8.12
C ILE A 29 -10.56 4.59 8.77
N LEU A 30 -11.66 5.32 8.90
CA LEU A 30 -12.87 4.84 9.55
C LEU A 30 -13.94 4.50 8.50
N ASP A 31 -14.73 3.48 8.78
CA ASP A 31 -15.93 3.15 8.02
C ASP A 31 -17.00 4.24 8.28
N PRO A 32 -17.48 4.94 7.23
CA PRO A 32 -18.48 5.99 7.40
C PRO A 32 -19.85 5.50 7.89
N ALA A 33 -20.18 4.22 7.71
CA ALA A 33 -21.46 3.64 8.12
C ALA A 33 -21.45 3.20 9.59
N THR A 34 -20.30 2.73 10.09
CA THR A 34 -20.20 2.12 11.43
C THR A 34 -19.31 2.90 12.40
N GLY A 35 -18.44 3.78 11.89
CA GLY A 35 -17.38 4.43 12.66
C GLY A 35 -16.22 3.50 13.04
N GLY A 36 -16.24 2.23 12.61
CA GLY A 36 -15.20 1.26 12.93
C GLY A 36 -13.88 1.53 12.17
N LEU A 37 -12.75 1.15 12.78
CA LEU A 37 -11.43 1.26 12.14
C LEU A 37 -11.29 0.24 11.00
N VAL A 38 -10.98 0.73 9.80
CA VAL A 38 -10.71 -0.08 8.60
C VAL A 38 -9.20 -0.29 8.40
N GLY A 39 -8.39 0.72 8.74
CA GLY A 39 -6.94 0.62 8.59
C GLY A 39 -6.22 1.94 8.85
N HIS A 40 -4.92 1.95 8.54
CA HIS A 40 -4.06 3.12 8.69
C HIS A 40 -3.46 3.50 7.34
N ALA A 41 -3.55 4.79 7.00
CA ALA A 41 -2.91 5.34 5.81
C ALA A 41 -1.69 6.18 6.23
N PRO A 42 -0.61 6.19 5.45
CA PRO A 42 0.55 7.03 5.74
C PRO A 42 0.18 8.51 5.52
N VAL A 43 0.78 9.39 6.30
CA VAL A 43 0.71 10.84 6.11
C VAL A 43 1.95 11.27 5.33
N HIS A 44 1.75 11.78 4.11
CA HIS A 44 2.84 12.25 3.27
C HIS A 44 3.12 13.74 3.50
N GLY A 45 4.41 14.07 3.60
CA GLY A 45 4.90 15.45 3.68
C GLY A 45 5.28 16.02 2.31
N ILE A 46 5.70 17.29 2.29
CA ILE A 46 6.13 17.99 1.06
C ILE A 46 7.26 17.24 0.34
N GLY A 47 8.25 16.73 1.08
CA GLY A 47 9.35 15.98 0.47
C GLY A 47 8.89 14.69 -0.22
N ASP A 48 7.82 14.04 0.25
CA ASP A 48 7.25 12.87 -0.42
C ASP A 48 6.55 13.26 -1.72
N LEU A 49 5.84 14.38 -1.69
CA LEU A 49 5.18 14.97 -2.85
C LEU A 49 6.19 15.31 -3.95
N GLU A 50 7.28 16.01 -3.61
CA GLU A 50 8.33 16.36 -4.58
C GLU A 50 8.97 15.12 -5.20
N ARG A 51 9.25 14.08 -4.41
CA ARG A 51 9.76 12.79 -4.92
C ARG A 51 8.74 12.07 -5.80
N ALA A 52 7.45 12.20 -5.53
CA ALA A 52 6.40 11.63 -6.38
C ALA A 52 6.33 12.35 -7.73
N ILE A 53 6.39 13.69 -7.74
CA ILE A 53 6.41 14.51 -8.95
C ILE A 53 7.61 14.15 -9.82
N ALA A 54 8.82 14.15 -9.26
CA ALA A 54 10.04 13.84 -10.02
C ALA A 54 10.00 12.44 -10.66
N ARG A 55 9.44 11.45 -9.94
CA ARG A 55 9.24 10.09 -10.48
C ARG A 55 8.21 10.08 -11.62
N ALA A 56 7.12 10.81 -11.48
CA ALA A 56 6.10 10.91 -12.51
C ALA A 56 6.64 11.57 -13.79
N GLU A 57 7.37 12.67 -13.67
CA GLU A 57 8.03 13.34 -14.80
C GLU A 57 9.00 12.41 -15.54
N ALA A 58 9.80 11.64 -14.80
CA ALA A 58 10.75 10.70 -15.40
C ALA A 58 10.06 9.52 -16.10
N ALA A 59 8.92 9.04 -15.59
CA ALA A 59 8.19 7.91 -16.15
C ALA A 59 7.32 8.30 -17.37
N GLN A 60 6.84 9.55 -17.40
CA GLN A 60 5.87 10.00 -18.40
C GLN A 60 6.28 9.75 -19.86
N PRO A 61 7.55 9.96 -20.30
CA PRO A 61 7.92 9.73 -21.69
C PRO A 61 7.73 8.27 -22.14
N ALA A 62 7.98 7.31 -21.26
CA ALA A 62 7.81 5.89 -21.57
C ALA A 62 6.33 5.47 -21.67
N TRP A 63 5.42 6.19 -21.02
CA TRP A 63 3.98 5.96 -21.14
C TRP A 63 3.39 6.54 -22.42
N ALA A 64 4.01 7.59 -22.96
CA ALA A 64 3.57 8.26 -24.17
C ALA A 64 4.11 7.63 -25.46
N ALA A 65 4.97 6.61 -25.36
CA ALA A 65 5.55 5.86 -26.46
C ALA A 65 4.62 4.74 -26.94
#